data_AF-A0A914EPR0-F1
#
_entry.id   AF-A0A914EPR0-F1
#
_cell.length_a   1.000
_cell.length_b   1.000
_cell.length_c   1.000
_cell.angle_alpha   90.00
_cell.angle_beta   90.00
_cell.angle_gamma   90.00
#
_symmetry.space_group_name_H-M   'P 1'
#
loop_
_entity.id
_entity.type
_entity.pdbx_description
1 polymer ?
#
loop_
_entity_poly.entity_id
_entity_poly.type
_entity_poly.pdbx_seq_one_letter_code
_entity_poly.pdbx_strand_id
1 'polypeptide(L)'
;MRSFLLAVGLLAGFSIVHGQNYVNVPLKSNITQVNPMIGLVFWDDNYFTPYTAYSLEYLYLPVNNLVIGRVNGTLQYNWTYLENRLNNIANRGHQAIFRPYYEYPGDPTAVPAFLKNISGYKGQVYSGEEFMDWRSADLRILHLDMHTQFALRYDSDPRVFCVETGFGFWSEYHISGGPNLQLGYNFPSGEFQLEAITLITSLFKNTPVLYSIDIADIYDNWCPVFQNISNLPFGSFDDSSFANDTQDWNDGNKQRLGWWTRYQQQPLGGEIAYEDNVQQHALDVNGPEGVPLPTYVANYHYTFLIANDQTTYQYNGPLTQIQRIQQVGQTFGYKFTITSFQTNGTHTQVTVQNTGVAPAYKNMFLQVSGVQSSVSLKYLQPGSSLTVTVQVNTSSPTLKIVSPFITSKQTIQYEANL
;
A
#
# COMPACT_ATOMS: atom_id res chain seq x y z
N MET A 1 -38.24 -48.06 53.67
CA MET A 1 -37.72 -47.07 52.69
C MET A 1 -37.77 -47.72 51.33
N ARG A 2 -38.47 -47.10 50.37
CA ARG A 2 -38.76 -47.65 49.04
C ARG A 2 -37.58 -47.32 48.10
N SER A 3 -36.96 -48.33 47.51
CA SER A 3 -35.97 -48.17 46.45
C SER A 3 -36.67 -48.21 45.09
N PHE A 4 -36.66 -47.09 44.37
CA PHE A 4 -37.03 -47.03 42.96
C PHE A 4 -35.76 -47.20 42.12
N LEU A 5 -35.68 -48.28 41.33
CA LEU A 5 -34.73 -48.38 40.23
C LEU A 5 -35.31 -47.63 39.03
N LEU A 6 -34.66 -46.53 38.62
CA LEU A 6 -34.89 -45.88 37.34
C LEU A 6 -33.98 -46.55 36.30
N ALA A 7 -34.58 -47.25 35.33
CA ALA A 7 -33.88 -47.67 34.12
C ALA A 7 -33.83 -46.49 33.15
N VAL A 8 -32.64 -45.93 32.94
CA VAL A 8 -32.39 -44.93 31.89
C VAL A 8 -32.06 -45.67 30.60
N GLY A 9 -33.02 -45.70 29.67
CA GLY A 9 -32.78 -46.18 28.31
C GLY A 9 -31.98 -45.13 27.53
N LEU A 10 -30.73 -45.45 27.18
CA LEU A 10 -29.98 -44.71 26.17
C LEU A 10 -30.55 -45.06 24.78
N LEU A 11 -31.36 -44.16 24.22
CA LEU A 11 -31.64 -44.14 22.79
C LEU A 11 -30.45 -43.46 22.10
N ALA A 12 -29.53 -44.27 21.56
CA ALA A 12 -28.51 -43.80 20.64
C ALA A 12 -29.19 -43.44 19.30
N GLY A 13 -29.52 -42.16 19.13
CA GLY A 13 -29.89 -41.62 17.83
C GLY A 13 -28.67 -41.63 16.92
N PHE A 14 -28.59 -42.61 16.04
CA PHE A 14 -27.68 -42.56 14.90
C PHE A 14 -28.19 -41.49 13.93
N SER A 15 -27.68 -40.28 14.05
CA SER A 15 -27.74 -39.31 12.97
C SER A 15 -26.89 -39.83 11.82
N ILE A 16 -27.53 -40.25 10.73
CA ILE A 16 -26.85 -40.54 9.47
C ILE A 16 -26.29 -39.21 8.97
N VAL A 17 -25.00 -38.96 9.24
CA VAL A 17 -24.25 -37.90 8.56
C VAL A 17 -24.12 -38.36 7.12
N HIS A 18 -25.03 -37.90 6.25
CA HIS A 18 -24.77 -37.92 4.83
C HIS A 18 -23.54 -37.04 4.61
N GLY A 19 -22.38 -37.66 4.37
CA GLY A 19 -21.22 -36.93 3.87
C GLY A 19 -21.68 -36.13 2.66
N GLN A 20 -21.60 -34.80 2.72
CA GLN A 20 -22.02 -33.98 1.62
C GLN A 20 -21.04 -34.21 0.47
N ASN A 21 -21.46 -34.99 -0.54
CA ASN A 21 -20.63 -35.29 -1.69
C ASN A 21 -20.44 -34.00 -2.50
N TYR A 22 -19.25 -33.41 -2.40
CA TYR A 22 -18.83 -32.31 -3.24
C TYR A 22 -18.45 -32.83 -4.65
N VAL A 23 -18.94 -32.15 -5.68
CA VAL A 23 -18.57 -32.40 -7.08
C VAL A 23 -17.77 -31.22 -7.62
N ASN A 24 -16.78 -31.51 -8.46
CA ASN A 24 -15.98 -30.47 -9.12
C ASN A 24 -16.85 -29.64 -10.06
N VAL A 25 -16.63 -28.32 -10.04
CA VAL A 25 -17.25 -27.37 -10.96
C VAL A 25 -16.16 -26.84 -11.89
N PRO A 26 -16.30 -27.02 -13.22
CA PRO A 26 -15.33 -26.50 -14.18
C PRO A 26 -15.14 -24.99 -14.01
N LEU A 27 -13.89 -24.53 -14.03
CA LEU A 27 -13.57 -23.11 -13.88
C LEU A 27 -12.33 -22.75 -14.69
N LYS A 28 -12.50 -21.83 -15.64
CA LYS A 28 -11.41 -21.28 -16.45
C LYS A 28 -11.39 -19.76 -16.34
N SER A 29 -10.24 -19.21 -15.99
CA SER A 29 -10.00 -17.76 -15.86
C SER A 29 -8.52 -17.48 -16.06
N ASN A 30 -8.20 -16.30 -16.62
CA ASN A 30 -6.82 -15.83 -16.78
C ASN A 30 -6.72 -14.38 -16.28
N ILE A 31 -5.54 -13.98 -15.80
CA ILE A 31 -5.23 -12.59 -15.49
C ILE A 31 -4.76 -11.90 -16.78
N THR A 32 -5.55 -10.94 -17.26
CA THR A 32 -5.34 -10.24 -18.54
C THR A 32 -5.00 -8.77 -18.38
N GLN A 33 -4.94 -8.25 -17.14
CA GLN A 33 -4.54 -6.88 -16.81
C GLN A 33 -3.76 -6.85 -15.49
N VAL A 34 -3.17 -5.72 -15.11
CA VAL A 34 -2.58 -5.57 -13.76
C VAL A 34 -3.72 -5.55 -12.74
N ASN A 35 -3.61 -6.38 -11.71
CA ASN A 35 -4.60 -6.44 -10.65
C ASN A 35 -4.55 -5.15 -9.79
N PRO A 36 -5.66 -4.75 -9.15
CA PRO A 36 -5.68 -3.55 -8.30
C PRO A 36 -4.66 -3.60 -7.15
N MET A 37 -4.15 -2.44 -6.75
CA MET A 37 -3.26 -2.22 -5.59
C MET A 37 -1.83 -2.79 -5.73
N ILE A 38 -1.40 -3.12 -6.94
CA ILE A 38 -0.07 -3.65 -7.21
C ILE A 38 0.52 -3.08 -8.51
N GLY A 39 1.82 -3.26 -8.67
CA GLY A 39 2.51 -3.08 -9.94
C GLY A 39 3.27 -1.76 -10.06
N LEU A 40 3.54 -1.36 -11.30
CA LEU A 40 4.20 -0.10 -11.59
C LEU A 40 3.26 1.08 -11.33
N VAL A 41 3.82 2.17 -10.80
CA VAL A 41 3.11 3.40 -10.44
C VAL A 41 3.63 4.57 -11.27
N PHE A 42 2.73 5.45 -11.66
CA PHE A 42 3.04 6.64 -12.45
C PHE A 42 2.54 7.89 -11.73
N TRP A 43 3.13 9.05 -11.99
CA TRP A 43 2.57 10.31 -11.53
C TRP A 43 1.16 10.49 -12.07
N ASP A 44 0.28 11.09 -11.29
CA ASP A 44 -1.13 11.19 -11.65
C ASP A 44 -1.44 12.30 -12.68
N ASP A 45 -0.41 13.04 -13.08
CA ASP A 45 -0.38 13.96 -14.21
C ASP A 45 0.39 13.40 -15.43
N ASN A 46 0.86 12.13 -15.36
CA ASN A 46 1.49 11.46 -16.49
C ASN A 46 0.48 11.28 -17.65
N TYR A 47 0.88 11.65 -18.86
CA TYR A 47 0.03 11.61 -20.06
C TYR A 47 -0.09 10.21 -20.70
N PHE A 48 0.43 9.16 -20.08
CA PHE A 48 0.42 7.81 -20.62
C PHE A 48 -0.98 7.17 -20.63
N THR A 49 -1.52 6.99 -21.83
CA THR A 49 -2.82 6.37 -22.10
C THR A 49 -2.61 5.04 -22.83
N PRO A 50 -2.43 3.93 -22.09
CA PRO A 50 -3.60 3.15 -21.72
C PRO A 50 -3.63 2.70 -20.26
N TYR A 51 -4.73 3.05 -19.62
CA TYR A 51 -5.03 2.84 -18.20
C TYR A 51 -5.26 1.37 -17.80
N THR A 52 -5.03 0.39 -18.69
CA THR A 52 -5.12 -1.04 -18.35
C THR A 52 -3.77 -1.65 -18.02
N ALA A 53 -2.67 -0.94 -18.30
CA ALA A 53 -1.31 -1.44 -18.10
C ALA A 53 -0.84 -1.32 -16.65
N TYR A 54 -1.55 -0.55 -15.81
CA TYR A 54 -1.22 -0.30 -14.41
C TYR A 54 -2.49 -0.06 -13.60
N SER A 55 -2.38 0.01 -12.28
CA SER A 55 -3.54 0.13 -11.38
C SER A 55 -3.41 1.22 -10.32
N LEU A 56 -2.22 1.84 -10.23
CA LEU A 56 -1.84 2.78 -9.19
C LEU A 56 -1.27 4.05 -9.81
N GLU A 57 -1.62 5.18 -9.22
CA GLU A 57 -1.05 6.48 -9.52
C GLU A 57 -0.55 7.14 -8.24
N TYR A 58 0.47 7.98 -8.36
CA TYR A 58 1.10 8.64 -7.23
C TYR A 58 0.89 10.15 -7.31
N LEU A 59 0.51 10.78 -6.19
CA LEU A 59 0.35 12.22 -6.10
C LEU A 59 1.01 12.83 -4.86
N TYR A 60 1.80 13.87 -5.08
CA TYR A 60 2.25 14.76 -4.02
C TYR A 60 1.12 15.74 -3.63
N LEU A 61 0.91 15.92 -2.32
CA LEU A 61 -0.13 16.79 -1.78
C LEU A 61 0.49 17.93 -0.95
N PRO A 62 0.63 19.15 -1.49
CA PRO A 62 1.12 20.27 -0.70
C PRO A 62 0.15 20.60 0.44
N VAL A 63 0.65 20.65 1.67
CA VAL A 63 -0.21 20.82 2.86
C VAL A 63 -0.98 22.14 2.87
N ASN A 64 -0.42 23.21 2.31
CA ASN A 64 -1.08 24.53 2.18
C ASN A 64 -2.26 24.56 1.20
N ASN A 65 -2.39 23.58 0.29
CA ASN A 65 -3.58 23.42 -0.53
C ASN A 65 -4.73 22.76 0.23
N LEU A 66 -4.41 22.07 1.33
CA LEU A 66 -5.36 21.36 2.16
C LEU A 66 -5.76 22.15 3.41
N VAL A 67 -4.80 22.58 4.22
CA VAL A 67 -5.06 23.28 5.49
C VAL A 67 -5.03 24.79 5.24
N ILE A 68 -6.20 25.39 5.15
CA ILE A 68 -6.36 26.76 4.63
C ILE A 68 -6.49 27.84 5.72
N GLY A 69 -6.63 27.45 6.99
CA GLY A 69 -6.81 28.40 8.07
C GLY A 69 -7.10 27.77 9.42
N ARG A 70 -7.40 28.64 10.39
CA ARG A 70 -7.86 28.27 11.73
C ARG A 70 -8.94 29.23 12.19
N VAL A 71 -10.03 28.68 12.73
CA VAL A 71 -11.15 29.45 13.30
C VAL A 71 -11.43 28.93 14.70
N ASN A 72 -11.40 29.82 15.70
CA ASN A 72 -11.63 29.47 17.12
C ASN A 72 -10.78 28.27 17.59
N GLY A 73 -9.50 28.23 17.22
CA GLY A 73 -8.59 27.14 17.57
C GLY A 73 -8.69 25.89 16.69
N THR A 74 -9.68 25.78 15.82
CA THR A 74 -9.91 24.60 14.96
C THR A 74 -9.39 24.81 13.55
N LEU A 75 -8.57 23.89 13.03
CA LEU A 75 -8.03 23.95 11.67
C LEU A 75 -9.15 23.78 10.63
N GLN A 76 -9.00 24.46 9.49
CA GLN A 76 -9.96 24.47 8.39
C GLN A 76 -9.34 23.78 7.18
N TYR A 77 -10.13 22.89 6.55
CA TYR A 77 -9.67 22.02 5.47
C TYR A 77 -10.41 22.30 4.16
N ASN A 78 -9.68 22.45 3.07
CA ASN A 78 -10.19 22.45 1.71
C ASN A 78 -9.89 21.13 1.01
N TRP A 79 -10.84 20.20 1.09
CA TRP A 79 -10.71 18.88 0.48
C TRP A 79 -10.81 18.89 -1.05
N THR A 80 -11.28 19.98 -1.66
CA THR A 80 -11.57 20.06 -3.10
C THR A 80 -10.37 19.67 -3.95
N TYR A 81 -9.16 20.09 -3.54
CA TYR A 81 -7.94 19.77 -4.27
C TYR A 81 -7.71 18.26 -4.34
N LEU A 82 -7.68 17.58 -3.19
CA LEU A 82 -7.48 16.13 -3.13
C LEU A 82 -8.64 15.36 -3.77
N GLU A 83 -9.90 15.76 -3.52
CA GLU A 83 -11.07 15.10 -4.12
C GLU A 83 -11.04 15.13 -5.65
N ASN A 84 -10.65 16.24 -6.26
CA ASN A 84 -10.54 16.34 -7.71
C ASN A 84 -9.46 15.40 -8.26
N ARG A 85 -8.31 15.31 -7.59
CA ARG A 85 -7.21 14.41 -7.98
C ARG A 85 -7.63 12.94 -7.84
N LEU A 86 -8.21 12.56 -6.70
CA LEU A 86 -8.72 11.20 -6.47
C LEU A 86 -9.81 10.81 -7.48
N ASN A 87 -10.71 11.73 -7.82
CA ASN A 87 -11.74 11.49 -8.84
C ASN A 87 -11.15 11.30 -10.23
N ASN A 88 -10.12 12.06 -10.60
CA ASN A 88 -9.44 11.91 -11.88
C ASN A 88 -8.73 10.54 -11.99
N ILE A 89 -8.00 10.14 -10.95
CA ILE A 89 -7.34 8.83 -10.83
C ILE A 89 -8.38 7.70 -10.93
N ALA A 90 -9.45 7.79 -10.15
CA ALA A 90 -10.53 6.81 -10.18
C ALA A 90 -11.25 6.76 -11.54
N ASN A 91 -11.38 7.90 -12.23
CA ASN A 91 -11.94 7.97 -13.58
C ASN A 91 -11.08 7.25 -14.62
N ARG A 92 -9.76 7.17 -14.41
CA ARG A 92 -8.85 6.34 -15.21
C ARG A 92 -8.93 4.86 -14.84
N GLY A 93 -9.52 4.52 -13.70
CA GLY A 93 -9.67 3.15 -13.21
C GLY A 93 -8.56 2.72 -12.26
N HIS A 94 -7.86 3.69 -11.67
CA HIS A 94 -6.74 3.46 -10.78
C HIS A 94 -7.06 3.86 -9.34
N GLN A 95 -6.10 3.61 -8.45
CA GLN A 95 -6.12 4.07 -7.07
C GLN A 95 -4.89 4.94 -6.80
N ALA A 96 -5.04 5.87 -5.88
CA ALA A 96 -4.00 6.81 -5.49
C ALA A 96 -3.13 6.25 -4.37
N ILE A 97 -1.84 6.48 -4.51
CA ILE A 97 -0.91 6.65 -3.40
C ILE A 97 -0.73 8.15 -3.25
N PHE A 98 -0.86 8.70 -2.04
CA PHE A 98 -0.62 10.12 -1.84
C PHE A 98 0.31 10.40 -0.67
N ARG A 99 1.14 11.42 -0.85
CA ARG A 99 2.15 11.84 0.12
C ARG A 99 1.99 13.34 0.41
N PRO A 100 1.43 13.72 1.57
CA PRO A 100 1.36 15.11 1.98
C PRO A 100 2.75 15.62 2.37
N TYR A 101 3.15 16.78 1.86
CA TYR A 101 4.49 17.33 2.10
C TYR A 101 4.47 18.80 2.53
N TYR A 102 5.52 19.19 3.25
CA TYR A 102 5.82 20.58 3.59
C TYR A 102 7.04 21.10 2.83
N GLU A 103 8.08 20.27 2.71
CA GLU A 103 9.32 20.54 1.98
C GLU A 103 9.32 19.78 0.66
N TYR A 104 9.57 20.50 -0.44
CA TYR A 104 9.78 19.93 -1.77
C TYR A 104 10.93 20.72 -2.40
N PRO A 105 12.08 20.09 -2.67
CA PRO A 105 13.25 20.77 -3.23
C PRO A 105 12.93 21.58 -4.49
N GLY A 106 13.48 22.79 -4.56
CA GLY A 106 13.19 23.75 -5.62
C GLY A 106 11.88 24.55 -5.49
N ASP A 107 10.98 24.19 -4.57
CA ASP A 107 9.70 24.87 -4.35
C ASP A 107 9.64 25.61 -2.99
N PRO A 108 8.82 26.68 -2.85
CA PRO A 108 8.52 27.26 -1.55
C PRO A 108 7.83 26.25 -0.63
N THR A 109 8.10 26.31 0.68
CA THR A 109 7.46 25.35 1.61
C THR A 109 5.94 25.44 1.57
N ALA A 110 5.31 24.28 1.62
CA ALA A 110 3.87 24.10 1.68
C ALA A 110 3.30 24.24 3.11
N VAL A 111 4.02 24.90 4.02
CA VAL A 111 3.47 25.30 5.33
C VAL A 111 2.42 26.40 5.10
N PRO A 112 1.18 26.26 5.62
CA PRO A 112 0.14 27.27 5.43
C PRO A 112 0.56 28.68 5.88
N ALA A 113 0.22 29.69 5.07
CA ALA A 113 0.64 31.07 5.31
C ALA A 113 0.20 31.62 6.69
N PHE A 114 -0.98 31.23 7.18
CA PHE A 114 -1.45 31.68 8.49
C PHE A 114 -0.56 31.18 9.64
N LEU A 115 0.07 30.00 9.50
CA LEU A 115 1.04 29.49 10.48
C LEU A 115 2.36 30.26 10.41
N LYS A 116 2.86 30.52 9.20
CA LYS A 116 4.09 31.32 9.01
C LYS A 116 3.98 32.72 9.61
N ASN A 117 2.76 33.27 9.66
CA ASN A 117 2.47 34.58 10.24
C ASN A 117 2.30 34.57 11.78
N ILE A 118 2.31 33.41 12.43
CA ILE A 118 2.25 33.34 13.90
C ILE A 118 3.56 33.87 14.47
N SER A 119 3.46 34.75 15.47
CA SER A 119 4.63 35.30 16.15
C SER A 119 5.48 34.17 16.73
N GLY A 120 6.73 34.07 16.29
CA GLY A 120 7.68 33.06 16.74
C GLY A 120 7.90 31.90 15.79
N TYR A 121 7.09 31.73 14.73
CA TYR A 121 7.42 30.80 13.65
C TYR A 121 8.66 31.32 12.91
N LYS A 122 9.74 30.54 12.93
CA LYS A 122 11.00 30.88 12.26
C LYS A 122 11.57 29.64 11.59
N GLY A 123 11.11 29.39 10.37
CA GLY A 123 11.72 28.41 9.48
C GLY A 123 13.19 28.75 9.22
N GLN A 124 13.97 27.74 8.87
CA GLN A 124 15.37 27.92 8.48
C GLN A 124 15.45 28.06 6.96
N VAL A 125 16.39 28.87 6.46
CA VAL A 125 16.74 28.86 5.03
C VAL A 125 18.15 28.33 4.88
N TYR A 126 18.34 27.36 3.99
CA TYR A 126 19.65 26.80 3.65
C TYR A 126 19.72 26.60 2.15
N SER A 127 20.78 27.12 1.51
CA SER A 127 20.96 27.05 0.05
C SER A 127 19.77 27.55 -0.79
N GLY A 128 18.96 28.46 -0.24
CA GLY A 128 17.78 29.01 -0.91
C GLY A 128 16.48 28.24 -0.63
N GLU A 129 16.55 27.10 0.03
CA GLU A 129 15.40 26.28 0.42
C GLU A 129 14.97 26.59 1.85
N GLU A 130 13.66 26.65 2.09
CA GLU A 130 13.07 26.87 3.42
C GLU A 130 12.75 25.52 4.08
N PHE A 131 13.04 25.41 5.37
CA PHE A 131 12.80 24.23 6.20
C PHE A 131 11.83 24.54 7.33
N MET A 132 11.07 23.53 7.77
CA MET A 132 10.08 23.66 8.83
C MET A 132 10.69 24.12 10.17
N ASP A 133 9.90 24.91 10.92
CA ASP A 133 10.18 25.19 12.33
C ASP A 133 9.48 24.19 13.24
N TRP A 134 10.13 23.06 13.51
CA TRP A 134 9.59 22.01 14.37
C TRP A 134 9.52 22.38 15.86
N ARG A 135 10.01 23.55 16.28
CA ARG A 135 9.73 24.11 17.61
C ARG A 135 8.31 24.63 17.72
N SER A 136 7.68 24.98 16.60
CA SER A 136 6.31 25.47 16.56
C SER A 136 5.32 24.42 17.04
N ALA A 137 4.65 24.69 18.17
CA ALA A 137 3.55 23.84 18.65
C ALA A 137 2.39 23.80 17.64
N ASP A 138 2.15 24.90 16.92
CA ASP A 138 1.08 24.96 15.93
C ASP A 138 1.36 24.11 14.69
N LEU A 139 2.62 23.99 14.26
CA LEU A 139 3.00 23.08 13.18
C LEU A 139 2.81 21.62 13.61
N ARG A 140 3.22 21.28 14.84
CA ARG A 140 3.04 19.94 15.40
C ARG A 140 1.56 19.56 15.52
N ILE A 141 0.72 20.47 16.04
CA ILE A 141 -0.74 20.29 16.09
C ILE A 141 -1.32 20.10 14.70
N LEU A 142 -0.90 20.91 13.72
CA LEU A 142 -1.35 20.76 12.34
C LEU A 142 -1.00 19.38 11.79
N HIS A 143 0.23 18.92 11.98
CA HIS A 143 0.67 17.62 11.47
C HIS A 143 -0.19 16.47 12.04
N LEU A 144 -0.46 16.47 13.35
CA LEU A 144 -1.30 15.45 13.99
C LEU A 144 -2.77 15.52 13.56
N ASP A 145 -3.36 16.73 13.55
CA ASP A 145 -4.77 16.91 13.18
C ASP A 145 -5.00 16.58 11.70
N MET A 146 -4.09 16.98 10.80
CA MET A 146 -4.18 16.65 9.38
C MET A 146 -4.27 15.13 9.15
N HIS A 147 -3.40 14.34 9.77
CA HIS A 147 -3.46 12.88 9.63
C HIS A 147 -4.70 12.28 10.31
N THR A 148 -5.17 12.88 11.41
CA THR A 148 -6.45 12.50 12.04
C THR A 148 -7.62 12.71 11.07
N GLN A 149 -7.70 13.88 10.43
CA GLN A 149 -8.75 14.17 9.45
C GLN A 149 -8.62 13.31 8.17
N PHE A 150 -7.39 13.01 7.72
CA PHE A 150 -7.19 12.08 6.61
C PHE A 150 -7.72 10.68 6.94
N ALA A 151 -7.40 10.13 8.11
CA ALA A 151 -7.88 8.81 8.49
C ALA A 151 -9.40 8.77 8.60
N LEU A 152 -10.01 9.78 9.23
CA LEU A 152 -11.47 9.91 9.33
C LEU A 152 -12.16 9.91 7.97
N ARG A 153 -11.53 10.52 6.96
CA ARG A 153 -12.12 10.70 5.64
C ARG A 153 -11.79 9.56 4.66
N TYR A 154 -10.57 9.03 4.71
CA TYR A 154 -10.00 8.22 3.64
C TYR A 154 -9.53 6.82 4.04
N ASP A 155 -9.50 6.44 5.32
CA ASP A 155 -9.02 5.10 5.71
C ASP A 155 -9.77 3.96 4.98
N SER A 156 -11.04 4.17 4.68
CA SER A 156 -11.87 3.21 3.94
C SER A 156 -12.24 3.64 2.52
N ASP A 157 -11.58 4.66 1.96
CA ASP A 157 -11.89 5.13 0.60
C ASP A 157 -11.30 4.18 -0.45
N PRO A 158 -12.11 3.62 -1.37
CA PRO A 158 -11.64 2.72 -2.42
C PRO A 158 -10.71 3.38 -3.42
N ARG A 159 -10.69 4.72 -3.52
CA ARG A 159 -9.81 5.47 -4.41
C ARG A 159 -8.38 5.55 -3.89
N VAL A 160 -8.14 5.23 -2.62
CA VAL A 160 -6.82 5.33 -1.98
C VAL A 160 -6.29 3.92 -1.74
N PHE A 161 -5.06 3.64 -2.17
CA PHE A 161 -4.37 2.40 -1.80
C PHE A 161 -3.62 2.56 -0.48
N CYS A 162 -2.64 3.45 -0.43
CA CYS A 162 -1.87 3.77 0.77
C CYS A 162 -1.58 5.27 0.88
N VAL A 163 -1.15 5.68 2.07
CA VAL A 163 -0.65 7.02 2.36
C VAL A 163 0.82 6.90 2.72
N GLU A 164 1.64 7.78 2.19
CA GLU A 164 3.03 7.90 2.60
C GLU A 164 3.21 9.16 3.43
N THR A 165 4.10 9.14 4.42
CA THR A 165 4.32 10.32 5.26
C THR A 165 5.70 10.30 5.92
N GLY A 166 6.12 11.46 6.38
CA GLY A 166 7.41 11.70 7.01
C GLY A 166 7.54 13.16 7.41
N PHE A 167 8.78 13.63 7.50
CA PHE A 167 9.09 14.90 8.16
C PHE A 167 10.05 15.81 7.42
N GLY A 168 10.74 15.32 6.39
CA GLY A 168 11.73 16.09 5.64
C GLY A 168 11.35 16.28 4.17
N PHE A 169 12.36 16.31 3.30
CA PHE A 169 12.17 16.53 1.87
C PHE A 169 11.23 15.49 1.26
N TRP A 170 10.33 15.96 0.39
CA TRP A 170 9.26 15.15 -0.19
C TRP A 170 8.37 14.44 0.84
N SER A 171 8.42 14.79 2.13
CA SER A 171 7.84 14.01 3.24
C SER A 171 8.47 12.64 3.46
N GLU A 172 9.75 12.49 3.13
CA GLU A 172 10.57 11.34 3.53
C GLU A 172 11.12 11.56 4.94
N TYR A 173 11.98 10.63 5.39
CA TYR A 173 12.49 10.64 6.75
C TYR A 173 13.90 11.26 6.86
N HIS A 174 14.30 12.11 5.93
CA HIS A 174 15.59 12.80 5.95
C HIS A 174 15.49 14.25 5.46
N ILE A 175 16.52 15.04 5.78
CA ILE A 175 16.79 16.35 5.15
C ILE A 175 18.17 16.36 4.48
N SER A 176 18.61 15.19 3.98
CA SER A 176 19.86 15.04 3.20
C SER A 176 19.95 16.10 2.09
N GLY A 177 21.15 16.67 1.89
CA GLY A 177 21.38 17.84 1.04
C GLY A 177 21.04 19.20 1.69
N GLY A 178 20.33 19.18 2.82
CA GLY A 178 19.95 20.34 3.62
C GLY A 178 20.98 20.75 4.70
N PRO A 179 20.57 21.55 5.70
CA PRO A 179 21.42 21.93 6.82
C PRO A 179 21.68 20.72 7.75
N ASN A 180 22.69 20.83 8.60
CA ASN A 180 22.95 19.82 9.65
C ASN A 180 21.69 19.56 10.49
N LEU A 181 21.41 18.29 10.76
CA LEU A 181 20.28 17.85 11.57
C LEU A 181 20.30 18.49 12.97
N GLN A 182 19.18 19.10 13.35
CA GLN A 182 18.89 19.62 14.67
C GLN A 182 17.48 19.19 15.10
N LEU A 183 17.42 18.06 15.82
CA LEU A 183 16.18 17.50 16.37
C LEU A 183 15.45 18.51 17.26
N GLY A 184 14.15 18.64 17.03
CA GLY A 184 13.29 19.63 17.67
C GLY A 184 13.37 21.03 17.06
N TYR A 185 14.14 21.22 15.96
CA TYR A 185 14.28 22.50 15.28
C TYR A 185 14.02 22.42 13.78
N ASN A 186 14.94 21.90 12.98
CA ASN A 186 14.77 21.71 11.53
C ASN A 186 14.31 20.30 11.15
N PHE A 187 14.23 19.41 12.14
CA PHE A 187 13.57 18.12 12.09
C PHE A 187 12.83 17.91 13.42
N PRO A 188 11.74 17.12 13.51
CA PRO A 188 11.02 16.98 14.77
C PRO A 188 11.86 16.29 15.85
N SER A 189 11.58 16.61 17.11
CA SER A 189 12.25 15.94 18.24
C SER A 189 11.87 14.46 18.30
N GLY A 190 12.72 13.63 18.93
CA GLY A 190 12.42 12.21 19.07
C GLY A 190 11.07 11.95 19.78
N GLU A 191 10.72 12.77 20.77
CA GLU A 191 9.44 12.67 21.48
C GLU A 191 8.26 12.90 20.54
N PHE A 192 8.33 13.93 19.68
CA PHE A 192 7.25 14.19 18.72
C PHE A 192 7.21 13.16 17.59
N GLN A 193 8.36 12.66 17.12
CA GLN A 193 8.39 11.56 16.15
C GLN A 193 7.66 10.33 16.71
N LEU A 194 7.96 9.94 17.96
CA LEU A 194 7.28 8.82 18.62
C LEU A 194 5.77 9.06 18.75
N GLU A 195 5.36 10.26 19.18
CA GLU A 195 3.95 10.66 19.30
C GLU A 195 3.23 10.56 17.95
N ALA A 196 3.78 11.20 16.92
CA ALA A 196 3.18 11.28 15.60
C ALA A 196 3.06 9.91 14.94
N ILE A 197 4.12 9.10 14.94
CA ILE A 197 4.08 7.77 14.31
C ILE A 197 3.11 6.84 15.04
N THR A 198 3.11 6.87 16.38
CA THR A 198 2.17 6.07 17.18
C THR A 198 0.73 6.46 16.87
N LEU A 199 0.45 7.77 16.82
CA LEU A 199 -0.89 8.27 16.46
C LEU A 199 -1.27 7.84 15.05
N ILE A 200 -0.46 8.19 14.04
CA ILE A 200 -0.76 7.98 12.62
C ILE A 200 -0.99 6.49 12.34
N THR A 201 -0.10 5.62 12.78
CA THR A 201 -0.26 4.17 12.59
C THR A 201 -1.47 3.60 13.34
N SER A 202 -1.89 4.23 14.44
CA SER A 202 -3.12 3.84 15.14
C SER A 202 -4.39 4.33 14.46
N LEU A 203 -4.34 5.39 13.64
CA LEU A 203 -5.52 5.99 13.02
C LEU A 203 -6.00 5.19 11.80
N PHE A 204 -5.06 4.77 10.94
CA PHE A 204 -5.40 4.04 9.72
C PHE A 204 -5.49 2.54 9.97
N LYS A 205 -6.68 1.95 9.78
CA LYS A 205 -6.96 0.52 10.02
C LYS A 205 -7.04 -0.30 8.74
N ASN A 206 -7.44 0.33 7.64
CA ASN A 206 -7.70 -0.33 6.36
C ASN A 206 -6.78 0.16 5.24
N THR A 207 -6.20 1.36 5.38
CA THR A 207 -5.26 1.94 4.44
C THR A 207 -3.85 1.89 5.02
N PRO A 208 -2.88 1.21 4.38
CA PRO A 208 -1.51 1.20 4.86
C PRO A 208 -0.91 2.61 4.93
N VAL A 209 -0.09 2.86 5.95
CA VAL A 209 0.77 4.04 6.05
C VAL A 209 2.20 3.59 5.83
N LEU A 210 2.94 4.27 4.95
CA LEU A 210 4.33 3.97 4.64
C LEU A 210 5.23 5.12 5.10
N TYR A 211 6.42 4.77 5.56
CA TYR A 211 7.52 5.69 5.81
C TYR A 211 8.70 5.30 4.93
N SER A 212 9.51 6.27 4.52
CA SER A 212 10.76 5.98 3.82
C SER A 212 11.68 5.09 4.66
N ILE A 213 12.50 4.27 4.02
CA ILE A 213 13.46 3.39 4.69
C ILE A 213 14.51 4.15 5.53
N ASP A 214 14.73 5.45 5.26
CA ASP A 214 15.56 6.36 6.06
C ASP A 214 15.19 6.40 7.54
N ILE A 215 13.94 6.06 7.87
CA ILE A 215 13.48 5.98 9.27
C ILE A 215 14.32 5.00 10.09
N ALA A 216 14.99 4.04 9.44
CA ALA A 216 15.87 3.06 10.05
C ALA A 216 17.37 3.37 9.88
N ASP A 217 17.72 4.54 9.33
CA ASP A 217 19.10 4.96 9.18
C ASP A 217 19.74 5.24 10.55
N ILE A 218 20.88 4.61 10.77
CA ILE A 218 21.66 4.70 12.00
C ILE A 218 22.82 5.68 11.90
N TYR A 219 23.20 6.10 10.69
CA TYR A 219 24.36 6.96 10.46
C TYR A 219 24.01 8.42 10.71
N ASP A 220 22.99 8.92 10.01
CA ASP A 220 22.48 10.27 10.23
C ASP A 220 21.48 10.34 11.40
N ASN A 221 20.92 9.18 11.79
CA ASN A 221 20.06 9.00 12.96
C ASN A 221 18.85 9.97 12.96
N TRP A 222 18.19 10.09 11.80
CA TRP A 222 16.98 10.89 11.63
C TRP A 222 15.87 10.52 12.62
N CYS A 223 15.76 9.21 12.93
CA CYS A 223 14.81 8.66 13.90
C CYS A 223 15.49 8.11 15.16
N PRO A 224 15.82 8.94 16.16
CA PRO A 224 16.46 8.48 17.40
C PRO A 224 15.58 7.54 18.24
N VAL A 225 14.29 7.45 17.93
CA VAL A 225 13.29 6.60 18.61
C VAL A 225 12.92 5.35 17.82
N PHE A 226 13.68 5.01 16.76
CA PHE A 226 13.35 3.88 15.88
C PHE A 226 13.08 2.56 16.64
N GLN A 227 13.87 2.27 17.67
CA GLN A 227 13.70 1.07 18.50
C GLN A 227 12.33 1.01 19.21
N ASN A 228 11.71 2.16 19.51
CA ASN A 228 10.39 2.23 20.14
C ASN A 228 9.24 2.01 19.16
N ILE A 229 9.46 2.28 17.87
CA ILE A 229 8.43 2.24 16.83
C ILE A 229 8.57 1.06 15.86
N SER A 230 9.70 0.34 15.87
CA SER A 230 10.02 -0.66 14.86
C SER A 230 8.98 -1.79 14.76
N ASN A 231 8.22 -2.07 15.82
CA ASN A 231 7.14 -3.06 15.81
C ASN A 231 5.75 -2.49 15.43
N LEU A 232 5.64 -1.18 15.18
CA LEU A 232 4.38 -0.58 14.76
C LEU A 232 4.01 -1.02 13.34
N PRO A 233 2.69 -1.09 13.04
CA PRO A 233 2.17 -1.65 11.80
C PRO A 233 2.20 -0.63 10.65
N PHE A 234 3.39 -0.17 10.27
CA PHE A 234 3.62 0.64 9.06
C PHE A 234 4.40 -0.12 7.99
N GLY A 235 4.16 0.24 6.72
CA GLY A 235 4.92 -0.21 5.56
C GLY A 235 6.13 0.66 5.26
N SER A 236 6.90 0.27 4.26
CA SER A 236 8.14 0.95 3.90
C SER A 236 8.10 1.46 2.47
N PHE A 237 8.82 2.54 2.20
CA PHE A 237 9.06 3.07 0.86
C PHE A 237 10.56 3.20 0.62
N ASP A 238 11.06 2.68 -0.50
CA ASP A 238 12.46 2.78 -0.92
C ASP A 238 12.56 3.56 -2.24
N ASP A 239 12.97 4.82 -2.16
CA ASP A 239 13.04 5.79 -3.26
C ASP A 239 14.24 5.58 -4.21
N SER A 240 15.14 4.66 -3.87
CA SER A 240 16.39 4.41 -4.59
C SER A 240 16.53 2.92 -4.94
N SER A 241 15.43 2.27 -5.30
CA SER A 241 15.45 0.86 -5.70
C SER A 241 16.32 0.70 -6.95
N PHE A 242 17.24 -0.29 -6.94
CA PHE A 242 18.28 -0.50 -7.95
C PHE A 242 19.40 0.54 -8.02
N ALA A 243 19.48 1.49 -7.10
CA ALA A 243 20.62 2.39 -7.01
C ALA A 243 21.91 1.63 -6.67
N ASN A 244 22.97 1.78 -7.47
CA ASN A 244 24.17 0.98 -7.28
C ASN A 244 25.06 1.51 -6.15
N ASP A 245 25.04 2.83 -5.93
CA ASP A 245 25.88 3.49 -4.93
C ASP A 245 25.35 3.36 -3.50
N THR A 246 24.04 3.13 -3.36
CA THR A 246 23.31 3.11 -2.09
C THR A 246 22.70 1.74 -1.76
N GLN A 247 22.86 0.73 -2.62
CA GLN A 247 22.29 -0.62 -2.41
C GLN A 247 22.61 -1.23 -1.04
N ASP A 248 23.87 -1.17 -0.58
CA ASP A 248 24.27 -1.71 0.73
C ASP A 248 23.59 -0.95 1.90
N TRP A 249 23.42 0.36 1.75
CA TRP A 249 22.74 1.20 2.74
C TRP A 249 21.23 0.91 2.75
N ASN A 250 20.61 0.79 1.56
CA ASN A 250 19.22 0.39 1.37
C ASN A 250 18.94 -0.97 2.01
N ASP A 251 19.79 -1.95 1.75
CA ASP A 251 19.67 -3.30 2.32
C ASP A 251 19.82 -3.28 3.84
N GLY A 252 20.77 -2.51 4.37
CA GLY A 252 20.93 -2.32 5.81
C GLY A 252 19.67 -1.74 6.47
N ASN A 253 19.07 -0.71 5.88
CA ASN A 253 17.85 -0.09 6.41
C ASN A 253 16.63 -1.00 6.31
N LYS A 254 16.41 -1.63 5.16
CA LYS A 254 15.37 -2.66 5.00
C LYS A 254 15.57 -3.77 6.02
N GLN A 255 16.82 -4.19 6.27
CA GLN A 255 17.12 -5.27 7.21
C GLN A 255 16.71 -4.87 8.63
N ARG A 256 17.02 -3.65 9.06
CA ARG A 256 16.60 -3.10 10.37
C ARG A 256 15.08 -2.96 10.48
N LEU A 257 14.39 -2.70 9.37
CA LEU A 257 12.92 -2.69 9.29
C LEU A 257 12.31 -4.10 9.34
N GLY A 258 13.12 -5.15 9.23
CA GLY A 258 12.65 -6.54 9.23
C GLY A 258 11.88 -6.90 7.97
N TRP A 259 12.32 -6.42 6.80
CA TRP A 259 11.61 -6.55 5.52
C TRP A 259 11.10 -7.98 5.25
N TRP A 260 11.88 -9.02 5.60
CA TRP A 260 11.58 -10.44 5.39
C TRP A 260 10.39 -10.98 6.20
N THR A 261 9.88 -10.22 7.17
CA THR A 261 8.63 -10.53 7.89
C THR A 261 7.61 -9.42 7.77
N ARG A 262 8.03 -8.17 7.64
CA ARG A 262 7.14 -7.01 7.53
C ARG A 262 6.20 -7.11 6.33
N TYR A 263 6.68 -7.61 5.18
CA TYR A 263 5.87 -7.78 3.97
C TYR A 263 4.63 -8.66 4.18
N GLN A 264 4.63 -9.52 5.21
CA GLN A 264 3.50 -10.40 5.48
C GLN A 264 2.24 -9.63 5.88
N GLN A 265 2.39 -8.40 6.40
CA GLN A 265 1.28 -7.58 6.90
C GLN A 265 1.32 -6.12 6.44
N GLN A 266 2.45 -5.62 5.97
CA GLN A 266 2.64 -4.24 5.54
C GLN A 266 3.33 -4.17 4.17
N PRO A 267 2.88 -3.30 3.24
CA PRO A 267 3.47 -3.22 1.92
C PRO A 267 4.88 -2.63 1.96
N LEU A 268 5.71 -3.09 1.01
CA LEU A 268 6.91 -2.40 0.57
C LEU A 268 6.60 -1.74 -0.78
N GLY A 269 6.66 -0.41 -0.79
CA GLY A 269 6.66 0.42 -1.97
C GLY A 269 8.06 0.94 -2.28
N GLY A 270 8.17 1.75 -3.33
CA GLY A 270 9.42 2.43 -3.65
C GLY A 270 9.38 3.12 -4.99
N GLU A 271 10.54 3.56 -5.45
CA GLU A 271 10.79 4.19 -6.74
C GLU A 271 12.03 3.57 -7.39
N ILE A 272 11.99 3.38 -8.70
CA ILE A 272 13.17 3.01 -9.48
C ILE A 272 14.13 4.20 -9.45
N ALA A 273 15.36 3.97 -8.97
CA ALA A 273 16.35 5.01 -8.78
C ALA A 273 16.62 5.81 -10.06
N TYR A 274 16.72 7.13 -9.91
CA TYR A 274 17.07 8.07 -10.98
C TYR A 274 18.58 8.12 -11.26
N GLU A 275 19.19 6.94 -11.44
CA GLU A 275 20.58 6.80 -11.90
C GLU A 275 20.66 6.52 -13.41
N ASP A 276 21.74 7.01 -14.02
CA ASP A 276 22.09 6.70 -15.41
C ASP A 276 22.20 5.17 -15.59
N ASN A 277 21.62 4.64 -16.68
CA ASN A 277 21.42 3.21 -16.97
C ASN A 277 20.33 2.51 -16.13
N VAL A 278 20.11 2.85 -14.85
CA VAL A 278 19.06 2.20 -14.04
C VAL A 278 17.69 2.51 -14.61
N GLN A 279 17.34 3.79 -14.76
CA GLN A 279 16.02 4.15 -15.32
C GLN A 279 15.82 3.61 -16.73
N GLN A 280 16.80 3.78 -17.61
CA GLN A 280 16.65 3.36 -19.01
C GLN A 280 16.45 1.85 -19.18
N HIS A 281 17.13 1.05 -18.34
CA HIS A 281 17.16 -0.40 -18.46
C HIS A 281 16.32 -1.14 -17.40
N ALA A 282 15.58 -0.41 -16.55
CA ALA A 282 14.81 -0.99 -15.45
C ALA A 282 13.87 -2.13 -15.88
N LEU A 283 13.19 -1.95 -17.02
CA LEU A 283 12.28 -2.97 -17.56
C LEU A 283 12.92 -3.82 -18.66
N ASP A 284 14.23 -3.81 -18.86
CA ASP A 284 14.85 -4.73 -19.80
C ASP A 284 14.70 -6.18 -19.35
N VAL A 285 14.81 -7.14 -20.27
CA VAL A 285 14.71 -8.57 -19.94
C VAL A 285 15.78 -8.99 -18.93
N ASN A 286 16.98 -8.44 -19.06
CA ASN A 286 18.08 -8.66 -18.13
C ASN A 286 18.09 -7.64 -16.98
N GLY A 287 17.26 -6.60 -17.06
CA GLY A 287 17.26 -5.47 -16.13
C GLY A 287 18.59 -4.68 -16.09
N PRO A 288 18.67 -3.68 -15.21
CA PRO A 288 19.92 -2.97 -14.96
C PRO A 288 20.91 -3.92 -14.27
N GLU A 289 22.18 -3.81 -14.66
CA GLU A 289 23.29 -4.63 -14.13
C GLU A 289 23.08 -6.16 -14.19
N GLY A 290 22.17 -6.65 -15.03
CA GLY A 290 21.90 -8.08 -15.19
C GLY A 290 20.93 -8.65 -14.15
N VAL A 291 20.22 -7.81 -13.37
CA VAL A 291 19.13 -8.24 -12.49
C VAL A 291 17.77 -7.81 -13.05
N PRO A 292 16.96 -8.75 -13.57
CA PRO A 292 15.61 -8.42 -14.06
C PRO A 292 14.72 -7.87 -12.94
N LEU A 293 13.90 -6.86 -13.25
CA LEU A 293 12.99 -6.27 -12.27
C LEU A 293 12.09 -7.28 -11.53
N PRO A 294 11.45 -8.26 -12.20
CA PRO A 294 10.66 -9.27 -11.51
C PRO A 294 11.44 -10.07 -10.45
N THR A 295 12.74 -10.28 -10.65
CA THR A 295 13.61 -10.97 -9.68
C THR A 295 13.82 -10.11 -8.44
N TYR A 296 14.13 -8.83 -8.61
CA TYR A 296 14.29 -7.90 -7.49
C TYR A 296 12.99 -7.72 -6.70
N VAL A 297 11.87 -7.57 -7.41
CA VAL A 297 10.52 -7.49 -6.84
C VAL A 297 10.20 -8.72 -6.00
N ALA A 298 10.54 -9.92 -6.48
CA ALA A 298 10.37 -11.16 -5.74
C ALA A 298 11.29 -11.26 -4.52
N ASN A 299 12.53 -10.78 -4.61
CA ASN A 299 13.50 -10.85 -3.52
C ASN A 299 13.08 -10.04 -2.29
N TYR A 300 12.49 -8.85 -2.48
CA TYR A 300 12.07 -7.99 -1.38
C TYR A 300 10.56 -7.94 -1.14
N HIS A 301 9.78 -8.69 -1.93
CA HIS A 301 8.31 -8.72 -1.87
C HIS A 301 7.66 -7.35 -2.15
N TYR A 302 8.17 -6.62 -3.15
CA TYR A 302 7.61 -5.31 -3.53
C TYR A 302 6.13 -5.45 -3.95
N THR A 303 5.34 -4.51 -3.44
CA THR A 303 3.93 -4.37 -3.76
C THR A 303 3.74 -3.44 -4.94
N PHE A 304 4.54 -2.37 -4.99
CA PHE A 304 4.55 -1.42 -6.09
C PHE A 304 5.91 -0.74 -6.20
N LEU A 305 6.20 -0.17 -7.37
CA LEU A 305 7.33 0.72 -7.60
C LEU A 305 6.93 1.86 -8.54
N ILE A 306 7.32 3.09 -8.20
CA ILE A 306 7.22 4.23 -9.10
C ILE A 306 8.18 4.02 -10.26
N ALA A 307 7.65 4.18 -11.47
CA ALA A 307 8.31 3.86 -12.72
C ALA A 307 7.92 4.86 -13.80
N ASN A 308 7.82 6.14 -13.41
CA ASN A 308 7.18 7.18 -14.20
C ASN A 308 7.75 7.28 -15.62
N ASP A 309 9.07 7.21 -15.74
CA ASP A 309 9.77 7.46 -17.00
C ASP A 309 9.82 6.24 -17.92
N GLN A 310 9.32 5.09 -17.46
CA GLN A 310 9.22 3.87 -18.27
C GLN A 310 8.26 4.04 -19.47
N THR A 311 7.41 5.06 -19.44
CA THR A 311 6.60 5.48 -20.60
C THR A 311 7.44 6.10 -21.73
N THR A 312 8.73 6.33 -21.51
CA THR A 312 9.65 6.88 -22.53
C THR A 312 10.79 5.94 -22.90
N TYR A 313 11.09 4.92 -22.08
CA TYR A 313 12.22 4.00 -22.32
C TYR A 313 11.87 2.70 -23.07
N GLN A 314 10.58 2.32 -23.11
CA GLN A 314 10.15 1.02 -23.63
C GLN A 314 9.84 1.01 -25.15
N TYR A 315 10.78 1.45 -25.99
CA TYR A 315 10.58 1.61 -27.43
C TYR A 315 11.31 0.59 -28.33
N ASN A 316 12.32 -0.14 -27.81
CA ASN A 316 13.17 -1.04 -28.61
C ASN A 316 12.95 -2.54 -28.34
N GLY A 317 11.95 -2.90 -27.53
CA GLY A 317 11.67 -4.29 -27.15
C GLY A 317 10.79 -5.06 -28.14
N PRO A 318 10.69 -6.39 -28.00
CA PRO A 318 9.79 -7.23 -28.82
C PRO A 318 8.30 -7.09 -28.45
N LEU A 319 8.02 -6.46 -27.31
CA LEU A 319 6.67 -6.12 -26.84
C LEU A 319 6.42 -4.63 -27.06
N THR A 320 5.15 -4.25 -27.22
CA THR A 320 4.81 -2.83 -27.08
C THR A 320 5.10 -2.37 -25.65
N GLN A 321 5.37 -1.07 -25.47
CA GLN A 321 5.52 -0.46 -24.15
C GLN A 321 4.41 -0.87 -23.17
N ILE A 322 3.17 -0.84 -23.66
CA ILE A 322 1.96 -1.20 -22.90
C ILE A 322 2.04 -2.64 -22.42
N GLN A 323 2.37 -3.56 -23.32
CA GLN A 323 2.50 -4.98 -23.00
C GLN A 323 3.65 -5.22 -22.02
N ARG A 324 4.77 -4.49 -22.15
CA ARG A 324 5.92 -4.65 -21.25
C ARG A 324 5.61 -4.14 -19.84
N ILE A 325 5.04 -2.95 -19.73
CA ILE A 325 4.58 -2.36 -18.46
C ILE A 325 3.57 -3.30 -17.78
N GLN A 326 2.59 -3.80 -18.53
CA GLN A 326 1.59 -4.72 -18.00
C GLN A 326 2.22 -6.05 -17.54
N GLN A 327 3.07 -6.65 -18.37
CA GLN A 327 3.73 -7.91 -18.07
C GLN A 327 4.55 -7.82 -16.78
N VAL A 328 5.32 -6.74 -16.62
CA VAL A 328 6.12 -6.52 -15.42
C VAL A 328 5.24 -6.17 -14.22
N GLY A 329 4.24 -5.30 -14.39
CA GLY A 329 3.31 -4.91 -13.32
C GLY A 329 2.56 -6.10 -12.71
N GLN A 330 2.28 -7.15 -13.50
CA GLN A 330 1.67 -8.40 -13.03
C GLN A 330 2.58 -9.27 -12.15
N THR A 331 3.87 -8.93 -12.01
CA THR A 331 4.83 -9.68 -11.16
C THR A 331 4.88 -9.22 -9.72
N PHE A 332 4.24 -8.10 -9.41
CA PHE A 332 4.22 -7.49 -8.07
C PHE A 332 3.11 -8.08 -7.19
N GLY A 333 3.28 -7.97 -5.88
CA GLY A 333 2.23 -8.22 -4.89
C GLY A 333 1.54 -9.59 -5.04
N TYR A 334 0.21 -9.61 -4.89
CA TYR A 334 -0.58 -10.83 -4.88
C TYR A 334 -0.91 -11.34 -6.29
N LYS A 335 -1.03 -12.66 -6.40
CA LYS A 335 -1.59 -13.32 -7.58
C LYS A 335 -2.41 -14.51 -7.12
N PHE A 336 -3.73 -14.48 -7.31
CA PHE A 336 -4.59 -15.57 -6.85
C PHE A 336 -4.77 -16.63 -7.92
N THR A 337 -4.64 -17.90 -7.53
CA THR A 337 -4.92 -19.08 -8.35
C THR A 337 -5.96 -19.94 -7.64
N ILE A 338 -7.06 -20.24 -8.32
CA ILE A 338 -8.09 -21.16 -7.80
C ILE A 338 -7.66 -22.58 -8.12
N THR A 339 -7.33 -23.35 -7.09
CA THR A 339 -6.81 -24.72 -7.21
C THR A 339 -7.87 -25.79 -6.96
N SER A 340 -9.01 -25.42 -6.39
CA SER A 340 -10.19 -26.29 -6.26
C SER A 340 -11.47 -25.47 -6.24
N PHE A 341 -12.49 -25.92 -6.95
CA PHE A 341 -13.83 -25.33 -6.97
C PHE A 341 -14.88 -26.44 -7.02
N GLN A 342 -15.61 -26.62 -5.91
CA GLN A 342 -16.49 -27.76 -5.73
C GLN A 342 -17.81 -27.35 -5.09
N THR A 343 -18.92 -28.00 -5.43
CA THR A 343 -20.24 -27.75 -4.80
C THR A 343 -20.93 -29.05 -4.43
N ASN A 344 -21.77 -29.03 -3.41
CA ASN A 344 -22.71 -30.11 -3.11
C ASN A 344 -24.19 -29.70 -3.33
N GLY A 345 -24.41 -28.56 -4.00
CA GLY A 345 -25.74 -28.00 -4.26
C GLY A 345 -26.27 -27.05 -3.19
N THR A 346 -25.70 -27.07 -1.98
CA THR A 346 -26.07 -26.15 -0.87
C THR A 346 -24.88 -25.34 -0.34
N HIS A 347 -23.67 -25.86 -0.53
CA HIS A 347 -22.41 -25.21 -0.18
C HIS A 347 -21.43 -25.36 -1.33
N THR A 348 -20.66 -24.30 -1.55
CA THR A 348 -19.54 -24.29 -2.50
C THR A 348 -18.24 -24.09 -1.74
N GLN A 349 -17.26 -24.95 -1.99
CA GLN A 349 -15.92 -24.88 -1.44
C GLN A 349 -14.96 -24.39 -2.52
N VAL A 350 -14.17 -23.37 -2.20
CA VAL A 350 -13.17 -22.77 -3.08
C VAL A 350 -11.83 -22.83 -2.38
N THR A 351 -10.79 -23.36 -3.02
CA THR A 351 -9.41 -23.25 -2.55
C THR A 351 -8.65 -22.24 -3.40
N VAL A 352 -8.11 -21.23 -2.74
CA VAL A 352 -7.34 -20.13 -3.34
C VAL A 352 -5.90 -20.26 -2.88
N GLN A 353 -4.94 -20.21 -3.80
CA GLN A 353 -3.53 -20.06 -3.49
C GLN A 353 -3.06 -18.65 -3.88
N ASN A 354 -2.21 -18.02 -3.07
CA ASN A 354 -1.47 -16.84 -3.51
C ASN A 354 -0.16 -17.30 -4.17
N THR A 355 -0.05 -17.18 -5.48
CA THR A 355 1.13 -17.48 -6.30
C THR A 355 1.97 -16.24 -6.63
N GLY A 356 1.64 -15.09 -6.03
CA GLY A 356 2.38 -13.84 -6.16
C GLY A 356 3.59 -13.77 -5.24
N VAL A 357 4.21 -12.60 -5.17
CA VAL A 357 5.39 -12.33 -4.32
C VAL A 357 5.03 -11.69 -2.99
N ALA A 358 3.84 -11.10 -2.83
CA ALA A 358 3.39 -10.52 -1.56
C ALA A 358 1.89 -10.78 -1.33
N PRO A 359 1.35 -10.62 -0.12
CA PRO A 359 -0.08 -10.71 0.12
C PRO A 359 -0.86 -9.48 -0.39
N ALA A 360 -2.18 -9.59 -0.42
CA ALA A 360 -3.05 -8.41 -0.47
C ALA A 360 -3.13 -7.75 0.92
N TYR A 361 -2.98 -6.42 0.96
CA TYR A 361 -3.00 -5.64 2.22
C TYR A 361 -4.37 -5.04 2.57
N LYS A 362 -5.33 -5.14 1.65
CA LYS A 362 -6.74 -4.74 1.86
C LYS A 362 -7.66 -5.95 1.81
N ASN A 363 -8.82 -5.86 2.48
CA ASN A 363 -9.76 -6.98 2.50
C ASN A 363 -10.27 -7.31 1.10
N MET A 364 -10.10 -8.56 0.71
CA MET A 364 -10.66 -9.15 -0.49
C MET A 364 -11.44 -10.40 -0.09
N PHE A 365 -12.55 -10.67 -0.74
CA PHE A 365 -13.44 -11.78 -0.39
C PHE A 365 -13.82 -12.55 -1.63
N LEU A 366 -14.01 -13.85 -1.47
CA LEU A 366 -14.69 -14.62 -2.50
C LEU A 366 -16.17 -14.26 -2.52
N GLN A 367 -16.75 -14.17 -3.71
CA GLN A 367 -18.19 -14.07 -3.93
C GLN A 367 -18.63 -15.22 -4.83
N VAL A 368 -19.48 -16.09 -4.31
CA VAL A 368 -20.01 -17.26 -5.03
C VAL A 368 -21.48 -17.02 -5.37
N SER A 369 -21.79 -16.91 -6.67
CA SER A 369 -23.14 -16.61 -7.18
C SER A 369 -23.85 -15.49 -6.42
N GLY A 370 -23.12 -14.40 -6.16
CA GLY A 370 -23.61 -13.20 -5.46
C GLY A 370 -23.47 -13.24 -3.93
N VAL A 371 -23.16 -14.39 -3.32
CA VAL A 371 -22.97 -14.51 -1.86
C VAL A 371 -21.50 -14.31 -1.50
N GLN A 372 -21.20 -13.27 -0.72
CA GLN A 372 -19.84 -13.00 -0.24
C GLN A 372 -19.47 -13.94 0.92
N SER A 373 -18.23 -14.42 0.91
CA SER A 373 -17.61 -15.13 2.03
C SER A 373 -17.35 -14.23 3.24
N SER A 374 -17.35 -14.82 4.44
CA SER A 374 -16.96 -14.13 5.67
C SER A 374 -15.45 -14.06 5.91
N VAL A 375 -14.68 -14.89 5.20
CA VAL A 375 -13.23 -14.98 5.34
C VAL A 375 -12.56 -14.14 4.26
N SER A 376 -11.67 -13.23 4.67
CA SER A 376 -10.90 -12.42 3.73
C SER A 376 -9.65 -13.17 3.24
N LEU A 377 -9.25 -12.89 1.99
CA LEU A 377 -7.96 -13.26 1.41
C LEU A 377 -6.83 -12.29 1.79
N LYS A 378 -7.12 -11.22 2.52
CA LYS A 378 -6.10 -10.30 3.07
C LYS A 378 -5.06 -11.10 3.84
N TYR A 379 -3.78 -10.80 3.60
CA TYR A 379 -2.65 -11.50 4.23
C TYR A 379 -2.51 -13.00 3.90
N LEU A 380 -3.19 -13.52 2.87
CA LEU A 380 -2.87 -14.84 2.34
C LEU A 380 -1.44 -14.84 1.78
N GLN A 381 -0.53 -15.51 2.48
CA GLN A 381 0.90 -15.46 2.19
C GLN A 381 1.26 -16.10 0.85
N PRO A 382 2.31 -15.61 0.16
CA PRO A 382 2.89 -16.27 -1.01
C PRO A 382 3.10 -17.77 -0.78
N GLY A 383 2.75 -18.59 -1.77
CA GLY A 383 2.82 -20.05 -1.73
C GLY A 383 1.73 -20.73 -0.87
N SER A 384 1.03 -20.00 -0.01
CA SER A 384 0.00 -20.54 0.89
C SER A 384 -1.37 -20.61 0.23
N SER A 385 -2.21 -21.52 0.74
CA SER A 385 -3.59 -21.73 0.28
C SER A 385 -4.60 -21.51 1.40
N LEU A 386 -5.78 -21.02 1.05
CA LEU A 386 -6.94 -20.88 1.91
C LEU A 386 -8.15 -21.54 1.25
N THR A 387 -8.82 -22.42 1.99
CA THR A 387 -10.08 -23.01 1.56
C THR A 387 -11.25 -22.33 2.28
N VAL A 388 -12.20 -21.84 1.50
CA VAL A 388 -13.38 -21.11 1.99
C VAL A 388 -14.63 -21.84 1.54
N THR A 389 -15.58 -22.03 2.46
CA THR A 389 -16.90 -22.57 2.16
C THR A 389 -17.93 -21.46 2.20
N VAL A 390 -18.72 -21.34 1.13
CA VAL A 390 -19.83 -20.38 1.00
C VAL A 390 -21.13 -21.14 0.88
N GLN A 391 -22.10 -20.84 1.74
CA GLN A 391 -23.43 -21.41 1.66
C GLN A 391 -24.19 -20.76 0.50
N VAL A 392 -24.53 -21.55 -0.51
CA VAL A 392 -25.28 -21.10 -1.69
C VAL A 392 -26.03 -22.28 -2.31
N ASN A 393 -27.33 -22.11 -2.53
CA ASN A 393 -28.20 -23.17 -3.06
C ASN A 393 -28.12 -23.22 -4.59
N THR A 394 -27.03 -23.78 -5.13
CA THR A 394 -26.83 -23.98 -6.57
C THR A 394 -25.86 -25.13 -6.85
N SER A 395 -26.14 -25.90 -7.91
CA SER A 395 -25.24 -26.91 -8.47
C SER A 395 -24.32 -26.34 -9.55
N SER A 396 -24.48 -25.07 -9.94
CA SER A 396 -23.66 -24.39 -10.95
C SER A 396 -23.22 -23.03 -10.45
N PRO A 397 -22.35 -22.98 -9.42
CA PRO A 397 -21.89 -21.73 -8.84
C PRO A 397 -20.98 -20.94 -9.80
N THR A 398 -21.03 -19.62 -9.70
CA THR A 398 -20.08 -18.70 -10.35
C THR A 398 -19.16 -18.10 -9.29
N LEU A 399 -17.94 -17.70 -9.66
CA LEU A 399 -16.94 -17.19 -8.72
C LEU A 399 -16.39 -15.83 -9.14
N LYS A 400 -16.33 -14.90 -8.18
CA LYS A 400 -15.63 -13.61 -8.27
C LYS A 400 -14.78 -13.39 -7.02
N ILE A 401 -13.78 -12.52 -7.12
CA ILE A 401 -13.12 -11.90 -5.97
C ILE A 401 -13.58 -10.45 -5.91
N VAL A 402 -14.08 -10.02 -4.77
CA VAL A 402 -14.63 -8.68 -4.54
C VAL A 402 -13.91 -7.99 -3.38
N SER A 403 -13.88 -6.66 -3.40
CA SER A 403 -13.31 -5.86 -2.32
C SER A 403 -14.10 -4.57 -2.19
N PRO A 404 -14.38 -4.07 -0.97
CA PRO A 404 -14.90 -2.72 -0.78
C PRO A 404 -13.85 -1.65 -1.06
N PHE A 405 -12.59 -2.03 -1.30
CA PHE A 405 -11.45 -1.12 -1.47
C PHE A 405 -10.90 -1.07 -2.90
N ILE A 406 -11.75 -1.34 -3.89
CA ILE A 406 -11.42 -1.11 -5.31
C ILE A 406 -12.48 -0.20 -5.92
N THR A 407 -12.10 0.54 -6.96
CA THR A 407 -13.04 1.41 -7.69
C THR A 407 -14.00 0.58 -8.54
N SER A 408 -15.11 1.17 -8.96
CA SER A 408 -16.11 0.50 -9.82
C SER A 408 -15.59 0.10 -11.21
N LYS A 409 -14.44 0.63 -11.62
CA LYS A 409 -13.78 0.32 -12.89
C LYS A 409 -12.74 -0.79 -12.77
N GLN A 410 -12.45 -1.25 -11.55
CA GLN A 410 -11.46 -2.28 -11.28
C GLN A 410 -12.12 -3.65 -11.10
N THR A 411 -11.35 -4.70 -11.38
CA THR A 411 -11.75 -6.08 -11.11
C THR A 411 -10.53 -6.86 -10.66
N ILE A 412 -10.69 -7.65 -9.60
CA ILE A 412 -9.66 -8.57 -9.13
C ILE A 412 -9.78 -9.87 -9.94
N GLN A 413 -8.81 -10.09 -10.82
CA GLN A 413 -8.73 -11.29 -11.65
C GLN A 413 -7.93 -12.38 -10.93
N TYR A 414 -8.21 -13.63 -11.29
CA TYR A 414 -7.53 -14.81 -10.77
C TYR A 414 -7.26 -15.80 -11.91
N GLU A 415 -6.28 -16.67 -11.69
CA GLU A 415 -6.00 -17.81 -12.56
C GLU A 415 -6.84 -19.02 -12.16
N ALA A 416 -7.40 -19.73 -13.13
CA ALA A 416 -8.06 -21.01 -12.90
C ALA A 416 -8.03 -21.87 -14.16
N ASN A 417 -7.76 -23.17 -13.99
CA ASN A 417 -7.84 -24.16 -15.05
C ASN A 417 -8.27 -25.52 -14.46
N LEU A 418 -9.54 -25.60 -14.08
CA LEU A 418 -10.18 -26.74 -13.40
C LEU A 418 -11.23 -27.43 -14.28
#